data_AF-A0A7W1JYP6-F1
#
_entry.id   AF-A0A7W1JYP6-F1
#
_cell.length_a   1.000
_cell.length_b   1.000
_cell.length_c   1.000
_cell.angle_alpha   90.00
_cell.angle_beta   90.00
_cell.angle_gamma   90.00
#
_symmetry.space_group_name_H-M   'P 1'
#
loop_
_entity.id
_entity.type
_entity.pdbx_description
1 polymer ?
#
loop_
_entity_poly.entity_id
_entity_poly.type
_entity_poly.pdbx_seq_one_letter_code
_entity_poly.pdbx_strand_id
1 'polypeptide(L)'
;MKPHDVALLVAELRGKGLSAWSIHGVLTPLSALLQYAIEQEWTERNPVHALGSRHKPKIERKNRRILSGDEIAGLLAGTPERYRLAVGTQVYTGVRVGELCGLVWGNIDFDAGVCVSRSSSGVTVSASSRRRRRQCARSC
;
A
#
# COMPACT_ATOMS: atom_id res chain seq x y z
N MET A 1 -31.48 -3.00 5.25
CA MET A 1 -30.77 -1.91 4.53
C MET A 1 -31.01 -2.06 3.03
N LYS A 2 -31.45 -1.00 2.35
CA LYS A 2 -31.73 -0.98 0.91
C LYS A 2 -30.53 -0.42 0.13
N PRO A 3 -30.39 -0.71 -1.18
CA PRO A 3 -29.34 -0.11 -2.01
C PRO A 3 -29.36 1.42 -2.05
N HIS A 4 -30.53 2.03 -1.87
CA HIS A 4 -30.68 3.49 -1.77
C HIS A 4 -29.93 4.07 -0.56
N ASP A 5 -29.97 3.38 0.60
CA ASP A 5 -29.29 3.84 1.82
C ASP A 5 -27.77 3.89 1.61
N VAL A 6 -27.21 2.89 0.92
CA VAL A 6 -25.79 2.87 0.55
C VAL A 6 -25.47 3.99 -0.45
N ALA A 7 -26.39 4.30 -1.37
CA ALA A 7 -26.20 5.40 -2.31
C ALA A 7 -26.21 6.77 -1.62
N LEU A 8 -27.08 6.97 -0.62
CA LEU A 8 -27.10 8.16 0.23
C LEU A 8 -25.79 8.31 1.02
N LEU A 9 -25.30 7.22 1.62
CA LEU A 9 -23.99 7.21 2.28
C LEU A 9 -22.87 7.64 1.32
N VAL A 10 -22.83 7.09 0.10
CA VAL A 10 -21.82 7.49 -0.89
C VAL A 10 -21.97 8.96 -1.28
N ALA A 11 -23.19 9.47 -1.45
CA ALA A 11 -23.44 10.87 -1.76
C ALA A 11 -22.96 11.80 -0.63
N GLU A 12 -23.20 11.42 0.63
CA GLU A 12 -22.73 12.15 1.81
C GLU A 12 -21.19 12.17 1.87
N LEU A 13 -20.53 11.02 1.68
CA LEU A 13 -19.07 10.96 1.67
C LEU A 13 -18.45 11.80 0.54
N ARG A 14 -19.10 11.85 -0.63
CA ARG A 14 -18.72 12.76 -1.72
C ARG A 14 -18.91 14.23 -1.34
N GLY A 15 -20.01 14.57 -0.66
CA GLY A 15 -20.27 15.91 -0.15
C GLY A 15 -19.24 16.38 0.88
N LYS A 16 -18.66 15.44 1.63
CA LYS A 16 -17.52 15.67 2.54
C LYS A 16 -16.16 15.81 1.83
N GLY A 17 -16.12 15.71 0.50
CA GLY A 17 -14.89 15.84 -0.29
C GLY A 17 -13.95 14.63 -0.23
N LEU A 18 -14.42 13.46 0.21
CA LEU A 18 -13.59 12.25 0.26
C LEU A 18 -13.26 11.73 -1.14
N SER A 19 -12.03 11.26 -1.31
CA SER A 19 -11.59 10.66 -2.56
C SER A 19 -12.35 9.36 -2.86
N ALA A 20 -12.44 8.99 -4.13
CA ALA A 20 -13.03 7.71 -4.53
C ALA A 20 -12.35 6.49 -3.85
N TRP A 21 -11.04 6.58 -3.61
CA TRP A 21 -10.29 5.57 -2.86
C TRP A 21 -10.78 5.45 -1.42
N SER A 22 -10.95 6.58 -0.74
CA SER A 22 -11.44 6.63 0.65
C SER A 22 -12.85 6.06 0.75
N ILE A 23 -13.75 6.46 -0.17
CA ILE A 23 -15.13 5.95 -0.24
C ILE A 23 -15.12 4.44 -0.48
N HIS A 24 -14.28 3.95 -1.39
CA HIS A 24 -14.12 2.51 -1.60
C HIS A 24 -13.65 1.80 -0.33
N GLY A 25 -12.68 2.40 0.39
CA GLY A 25 -12.21 1.90 1.68
C GLY A 25 -13.28 1.80 2.76
N VAL A 26 -14.34 2.63 2.71
CA VAL A 26 -15.51 2.51 3.59
C VAL A 26 -16.46 1.41 3.11
N LEU A 27 -16.69 1.31 1.80
CA LEU A 27 -17.61 0.31 1.24
C LEU A 27 -17.09 -1.13 1.35
N THR A 28 -15.77 -1.33 1.30
CA THR A 28 -15.16 -2.67 1.40
C THR A 28 -15.50 -3.39 2.71
N PRO A 29 -15.23 -2.83 3.92
CA PRO A 29 -15.59 -3.48 5.17
C PRO A 29 -17.11 -3.58 5.36
N LEU A 30 -17.89 -2.59 4.90
CA LEU A 30 -19.35 -2.66 4.92
C LEU A 30 -19.86 -3.86 4.10
N SER A 31 -19.30 -4.07 2.91
CA SER A 31 -19.64 -5.20 2.05
C SER A 31 -19.27 -6.53 2.72
N ALA A 32 -18.10 -6.61 3.35
CA ALA A 32 -17.67 -7.81 4.07
C ALA A 32 -18.57 -8.11 5.27
N LEU A 33 -18.97 -7.10 6.03
CA LEU A 33 -19.90 -7.25 7.15
C LEU A 33 -21.28 -7.75 6.70
N LEU A 34 -21.81 -7.19 5.61
CA LEU A 34 -23.10 -7.62 5.04
C LEU A 34 -23.02 -9.02 4.44
N GLN A 35 -21.87 -9.40 3.89
CA GLN A 35 -21.63 -10.76 3.42
C GLN A 35 -21.64 -11.75 4.59
N TYR A 36 -20.96 -11.42 5.68
CA TYR A 36 -21.01 -12.21 6.90
C TYR A 36 -22.44 -12.33 7.46
N ALA A 37 -23.22 -11.25 7.44
CA ALA A 37 -24.62 -11.29 7.87
C ALA A 37 -25.50 -12.20 7.01
N ILE A 38 -25.17 -12.40 5.72
CA ILE A 38 -25.84 -13.38 4.85
C ILE A 38 -25.46 -14.80 5.24
N GLU A 39 -24.18 -15.05 5.50
CA GLU A 39 -23.69 -16.36 5.96
C GLU A 39 -24.31 -16.78 7.30
N GLN A 40 -24.69 -15.82 8.14
CA GLN A 40 -25.42 -16.04 9.39
C GLN A 40 -26.95 -16.00 9.22
N GLU A 41 -27.46 -15.90 7.99
CA GLU A 41 -28.89 -15.82 7.66
C GLU A 41 -29.63 -14.62 8.30
N TRP A 42 -28.92 -13.60 8.78
CA TRP A 42 -29.51 -12.38 9.35
C TRP A 42 -30.05 -11.44 8.27
N THR A 43 -29.55 -11.57 7.05
CA THR A 43 -30.04 -10.83 5.89
C THR A 43 -29.94 -11.68 4.63
N GLU A 44 -30.84 -11.47 3.68
CA GLU A 44 -30.88 -12.27 2.46
C GLU A 44 -29.93 -11.73 1.37
N ARG A 45 -29.53 -10.46 1.45
CA ARG A 45 -28.90 -9.76 0.31
C ARG A 45 -27.88 -8.70 0.74
N ASN A 46 -26.83 -8.54 -0.06
CA ASN A 46 -25.83 -7.49 0.12
C ASN A 46 -26.16 -6.25 -0.75
N PRO A 47 -26.69 -5.15 -0.18
CA PRO A 47 -27.04 -3.95 -0.94
C PRO A 47 -25.84 -3.23 -1.58
N VAL A 48 -24.60 -3.47 -1.10
CA VAL A 48 -23.39 -2.89 -1.70
C VAL A 48 -23.10 -3.50 -3.08
N HIS A 49 -23.39 -4.79 -3.26
CA HIS A 49 -23.24 -5.46 -4.56
C HIS A 49 -24.29 -4.96 -5.57
N ALA A 50 -25.52 -4.73 -5.12
CA ALA A 50 -26.63 -4.22 -5.91
C ALA A 50 -26.51 -2.73 -6.29
N LEU A 51 -25.45 -2.03 -5.85
CA LEU A 51 -25.23 -0.63 -6.18
C LEU A 51 -24.96 -0.46 -7.68
N GLY A 52 -25.76 0.38 -8.34
CA GLY A 52 -25.54 0.72 -9.75
C GLY A 52 -24.20 1.42 -9.99
N SER A 53 -23.61 1.22 -11.17
CA SER A 53 -22.27 1.73 -11.55
C SER A 53 -22.09 3.24 -11.38
N ARG A 54 -23.17 4.03 -11.42
CA ARG A 54 -23.15 5.50 -11.17
C ARG A 54 -22.78 5.86 -9.72
N HIS A 55 -23.18 5.02 -8.77
CA HIS A 55 -22.93 5.27 -7.35
C HIS A 55 -21.63 4.63 -6.89
N LYS A 56 -21.09 3.64 -7.60
CA LYS A 56 -19.80 3.04 -7.23
C LYS A 56 -18.65 4.06 -7.40
N PRO A 57 -17.70 4.12 -6.44
CA PRO A 57 -16.53 4.97 -6.59
C PRO A 57 -15.67 4.45 -7.74
N LYS A 58 -15.36 5.33 -8.70
CA LYS A 58 -14.38 5.03 -9.77
C LYS A 58 -12.99 5.39 -9.28
N ILE A 59 -12.17 4.38 -9.05
CA ILE A 59 -10.79 4.57 -8.61
C ILE A 59 -9.92 4.64 -9.85
N GLU A 60 -9.41 5.83 -10.14
CA GLU A 60 -8.36 5.97 -11.13
C GLU A 60 -7.02 5.58 -10.52
N ARG A 61 -6.36 4.58 -11.10
CA ARG A 61 -5.00 4.22 -10.72
C ARG A 61 -4.07 5.31 -11.24
N LYS A 62 -3.61 6.18 -10.35
CA LYS A 62 -2.50 7.08 -10.64
C LYS A 62 -1.24 6.25 -10.84
N ASN A 63 -0.58 6.42 -11.98
CA ASN A 63 0.74 5.82 -12.21
C ASN A 63 1.72 6.44 -11.20
N ARG A 64 2.33 5.60 -10.36
CA ARG A 64 3.38 6.06 -9.46
C ARG A 64 4.67 6.18 -10.25
N ARG A 65 5.18 7.40 -10.35
CA ARG A 65 6.48 7.67 -10.93
C ARG A 65 7.58 6.95 -10.12
N ILE A 66 8.47 6.28 -10.83
CA ILE A 66 9.66 5.65 -10.27
C ILE A 66 10.83 6.63 -10.42
N LEU A 67 11.60 6.82 -9.36
CA LEU A 67 12.79 7.69 -9.37
C LEU A 67 13.92 7.03 -10.16
N SER A 68 14.66 7.81 -10.95
CA SER A 68 15.89 7.36 -11.59
C SER A 68 17.06 7.26 -10.58
N GLY A 69 18.17 6.64 -11.00
CA GLY A 69 19.38 6.58 -10.17
C GLY A 69 19.93 7.96 -9.78
N ASP A 70 19.92 8.90 -10.72
CA ASP A 70 20.39 10.27 -10.48
C ASP A 70 19.46 11.03 -9.53
N GLU A 71 18.14 10.79 -9.64
CA GLU A 71 17.16 11.39 -8.74
C GLU A 71 17.27 10.84 -7.31
N ILE A 72 17.60 9.55 -7.18
CA ILE A 72 17.90 8.93 -5.89
C ILE A 72 19.16 9.56 -5.28
N ALA A 73 20.21 9.76 -6.06
CA ALA A 73 21.43 10.41 -5.59
C ALA A 73 21.15 11.85 -5.12
N GLY A 74 20.35 12.61 -5.89
CA GLY A 74 19.89 13.95 -5.52
C GLY A 74 19.04 13.95 -4.25
N LEU A 75 18.13 12.99 -4.09
CA LEU A 75 17.30 12.83 -2.90
C LEU A 75 18.17 12.61 -1.65
N LEU A 76 19.16 11.71 -1.72
CA LEU A 76 20.04 11.40 -0.59
C LEU A 76 20.95 12.58 -0.23
N ALA A 77 21.43 13.33 -1.22
CA ALA A 77 22.22 14.55 -1.01
C ALA A 77 21.40 15.65 -0.33
N GLY A 78 20.14 15.85 -0.75
CA GLY A 78 19.23 16.84 -0.17
C GLY A 78 18.58 16.44 1.16
N THR A 79 18.68 15.17 1.56
CA THR A 79 18.11 14.68 2.82
C THR A 79 18.98 15.13 4.00
N PRO A 80 18.38 15.68 5.09
CA PRO A 80 19.11 15.99 6.31
C PRO A 80 19.87 14.78 6.84
N GLU A 81 21.07 15.00 7.37
CA GLU A 81 21.96 13.92 7.82
C GLU A 81 21.27 12.91 8.75
N ARG A 82 20.46 13.41 9.69
CA ARG A 82 19.68 12.58 10.63
C ARG A 82 18.76 11.54 9.97
N TYR A 83 18.30 11.78 8.75
CA TYR A 83 17.40 10.87 8.01
C TYR A 83 18.06 10.18 6.84
N ARG A 84 19.31 10.54 6.50
CA ARG A 84 19.99 10.02 5.32
C ARG A 84 20.15 8.49 5.39
N LEU A 85 20.44 7.96 6.57
CA LEU A 85 20.51 6.52 6.79
C LEU A 85 19.14 5.86 6.57
N ALA A 86 18.07 6.40 7.17
CA ALA A 86 16.73 5.85 7.05
C ALA A 86 16.22 5.84 5.60
N VAL A 87 16.38 6.97 4.89
CA VAL A 87 16.00 7.08 3.47
C VAL A 87 16.86 6.17 2.61
N GLY A 88 18.17 6.13 2.84
CA GLY A 88 19.09 5.24 2.12
C GLY A 88 18.72 3.77 2.30
N THR A 89 18.52 3.32 3.54
CA THR A 89 18.08 1.96 3.82
C THR A 89 16.80 1.64 3.07
N GLN A 90 15.77 2.49 3.14
CA GLN A 90 14.52 2.26 2.43
C GLN A 90 14.69 2.17 0.91
N VAL A 91 15.51 3.05 0.32
CA VAL A 91 15.75 3.07 -1.14
C VAL A 91 16.46 1.79 -1.60
N TYR A 92 17.46 1.32 -0.85
CA TYR A 92 18.28 0.18 -1.28
C TYR A 92 17.71 -1.19 -0.89
N THR A 93 16.91 -1.25 0.19
CA THR A 93 16.34 -2.51 0.68
C THR A 93 14.86 -2.68 0.33
N GLY A 94 14.15 -1.58 0.05
CA GLY A 94 12.72 -1.59 -0.24
C GLY A 94 11.81 -1.82 0.98
N VAL A 95 12.33 -1.76 2.21
CA VAL A 95 11.53 -1.95 3.42
C VAL A 95 10.48 -0.84 3.60
N ARG A 96 9.30 -1.21 4.09
CA ARG A 96 8.24 -0.22 4.38
C ARG A 96 8.67 0.68 5.53
N VAL A 97 8.14 1.90 5.59
CA VAL A 97 8.46 2.86 6.68
C VAL A 97 8.18 2.24 8.05
N GLY A 98 7.05 1.53 8.22
CA GLY A 98 6.73 0.86 9.48
C GLY A 98 7.69 -0.27 9.85
N GLU A 99 8.21 -0.99 8.86
CA GLU A 99 9.21 -2.04 9.05
C GLU A 99 10.57 -1.44 9.45
N LEU A 100 10.95 -0.32 8.83
CA LEU A 100 12.16 0.43 9.16
C LEU A 100 12.11 0.99 10.59
N CYS A 101 10.96 1.55 11.00
CA CYS A 101 10.77 2.07 12.35
C CYS A 101 10.83 0.97 13.43
N GLY A 102 10.50 -0.27 13.08
CA GLY A 102 10.58 -1.43 13.98
C GLY A 102 11.90 -2.21 13.90
N LEU A 103 12.88 -1.73 13.12
CA LEU A 103 14.15 -2.43 12.94
C LEU A 103 15.02 -2.29 14.21
N VAL A 104 15.48 -3.42 14.73
CA VAL A 104 16.38 -3.49 15.90
C VAL A 104 17.75 -4.01 15.49
N TRP A 105 18.79 -3.64 16.25
CA TRP A 105 20.18 -4.04 15.97
C TRP A 105 20.36 -5.56 15.85
N GLY A 106 19.64 -6.36 16.65
CA GLY A 106 19.69 -7.82 16.59
C GLY A 106 19.15 -8.44 15.30
N ASN A 107 18.51 -7.64 14.44
CA ASN A 107 17.99 -8.08 13.15
C ASN A 107 18.88 -7.65 11.97
N ILE A 108 20.06 -7.09 12.24
CA ILE A 108 20.99 -6.62 11.22
C ILE A 108 22.22 -7.52 11.26
N ASP A 109 22.42 -8.25 10.17
CA ASP A 109 23.66 -8.96 9.91
C ASP A 109 24.52 -8.09 8.99
N PHE A 110 25.50 -7.41 9.58
CA PHE A 110 26.42 -6.54 8.85
C PHE A 110 27.38 -7.34 7.95
N ASP A 111 27.69 -8.59 8.30
CA ASP A 111 28.61 -9.44 7.53
C ASP A 111 27.92 -9.97 6.26
N ALA A 112 26.67 -10.40 6.40
CA ALA A 112 25.84 -10.83 5.28
C ALA A 112 25.25 -9.63 4.48
N GLY A 113 25.26 -8.43 5.06
CA GLY A 113 24.61 -7.24 4.49
C GLY A 113 23.09 -7.40 4.41
N VAL A 114 22.51 -8.09 5.39
CA VAL A 114 21.10 -8.47 5.45
C VAL A 114 20.45 -7.79 6.64
N CYS A 115 19.24 -7.27 6.45
CA CYS A 115 18.37 -6.89 7.57
C CYS A 115 17.03 -7.61 7.49
N VAL A 116 16.54 -8.02 8.67
CA VAL A 116 15.31 -8.77 8.82
C VAL A 116 14.27 -7.93 9.54
N SER A 117 13.26 -7.45 8.83
CA SER A 117 12.14 -6.73 9.44
C SER A 117 10.94 -7.67 9.58
N ARG A 118 10.28 -7.63 10.74
CA ARG A 118 8.99 -8.30 10.93
C ARG A 118 7.89 -7.34 10.48
N SER A 119 7.11 -7.76 9.48
CA SER A 119 5.86 -7.08 9.14
C SER A 119 4.68 -7.82 9.76
N SER A 120 3.53 -7.14 9.90
CA SER A 120 2.26 -7.79 10.26
C SER A 120 1.77 -8.82 9.23
N SER A 121 2.45 -8.96 8.09
CA SER A 121 2.10 -9.82 6.96
C SER A 121 3.18 -10.87 6.62
N GLY A 122 4.24 -11.00 7.43
CA GLY A 122 5.36 -11.94 7.21
C GLY A 122 6.75 -11.35 7.48
N VAL A 123 7.78 -12.19 7.56
CA VAL A 123 9.19 -11.79 7.73
C VAL A 123 9.75 -11.32 6.37
N THR A 124 10.27 -10.10 6.29
CA THR A 124 10.99 -9.60 5.12
C THR A 124 12.48 -9.67 5.40
N VAL A 125 13.19 -10.46 4.59
CA VAL A 125 14.66 -10.50 4.56
C VAL A 125 15.11 -9.69 3.36
N SER A 126 15.72 -8.54 3.59
CA SER A 126 16.32 -7.74 2.51
C SER A 126 17.83 -7.88 2.56
N ALA A 127 18.42 -8.42 1.48
CA ALA A 127 19.86 -8.42 1.26
C ALA A 127 20.25 -7.18 0.45
N SER A 128 21.20 -6.40 0.94
CA SER A 128 21.80 -5.31 0.15
C SER A 128 22.59 -5.93 -0.99
N SER A 129 22.09 -5.79 -2.22
CA SER A 129 22.67 -6.48 -3.37
C SER A 129 24.04 -5.90 -3.74
N ARG A 130 25.14 -6.54 -3.29
CA ARG A 130 26.44 -6.45 -3.98
C ARG A 130 26.41 -7.38 -5.21
N ARG A 131 26.19 -6.77 -6.37
CA ARG A 131 26.22 -7.29 -7.77
C ARG A 131 24.85 -7.46 -8.42
N ARG A 132 24.66 -6.71 -9.52
CA ARG A 132 24.16 -7.30 -10.77
C ARG A 132 25.12 -6.97 -11.91
N ARG A 133 25.92 -7.98 -12.26
CA ARG A 133 26.45 -8.16 -13.62
C ARG A 133 25.27 -8.26 -14.58
N ARG A 134 25.32 -7.45 -15.64
CA ARG A 134 24.88 -7.72 -17.02
C ARG A 134 23.74 -8.73 -17.23
N GLN A 135 22.60 -8.24 -17.71
CA GLN A 135 22.01 -8.72 -18.97
C GLN A 135 20.94 -7.73 -19.44
N CYS A 136 21.36 -6.79 -20.30
CA CYS A 136 20.51 -6.28 -21.36
C CYS A 136 20.25 -7.46 -22.30
N ALA A 137 19.04 -8.00 -22.29
CA ALA A 137 18.56 -8.82 -23.38
C ALA A 137 18.27 -7.88 -24.57
N ARG A 138 19.06 -8.06 -25.63
CA ARG A 138 18.85 -7.61 -27.01
C ARG A 138 17.41 -7.96 -27.42
N SER A 139 16.61 -7.07 -28.01
CA SER A 139 16.66 -6.72 -29.44
C SER A 139 16.85 -7.94 -30.34
N CYS A 140 15.76 -8.70 -30.53
CA CYS A 140 15.22 -9.17 -31.81
C CYS A 140 13.72 -9.43 -31.60
#